data_AF-A0ABD0NFW1-F1
#
_entry.id   AF-A0ABD0NFW1-F1
#
_cell.length_a   1.000
_cell.length_b   1.000
_cell.length_c   1.000
_cell.angle_alpha   90.00
_cell.angle_beta   90.00
_cell.angle_gamma   90.00
#
_symmetry.space_group_name_H-M   'P 1'
#
loop_
_entity.id
_entity.type
_entity.pdbx_description
1 polymer ?
#
loop_
_entity_poly.entity_id
_entity_poly.type
_entity_poly.pdbx_seq_one_letter_code
_entity_poly.pdbx_strand_id
1 'polypeptide(L)' 'MEKGVVVSGLFTPVLPLSTLAKKVTLSNVPPLIKDEMLIKELSCFGKVVSPMKKIALG' A
#
# COMPACT_ATOMS: atom_id res chain seq x y z
N MET A 1 15.73 4.74 4.62
CA MET A 1 15.97 5.93 3.78
C MET A 1 14.93 6.96 4.14
N GLU A 2 15.36 8.07 4.72
CA GLU A 2 14.50 9.18 5.08
C GLU A 2 14.22 10.00 3.82
N LYS A 3 12.95 10.27 3.50
CA LYS A 3 12.56 11.11 2.37
C LYS A 3 12.45 12.54 2.87
N GLY A 4 13.35 13.42 2.43
CA GLY A 4 13.37 14.83 2.83
C GLY A 4 14.12 15.70 1.82
N VAL A 5 13.95 17.02 1.94
CA VAL A 5 14.70 18.03 1.20
C VAL A 5 15.44 18.95 2.17
N VAL A 6 16.62 19.41 1.79
CA VAL A 6 17.37 20.38 2.59
C VAL A 6 17.04 21.78 2.08
N VAL A 7 16.43 22.61 2.93
CA VAL A 7 16.12 24.01 2.63
C VAL A 7 16.92 24.87 3.61
N SER A 8 17.77 25.75 3.10
CA SER A 8 18.62 26.64 3.90
C SER A 8 19.45 25.93 4.98
N GLY A 9 19.94 24.72 4.68
CA GLY A 9 20.76 23.91 5.61
C GLY A 9 19.96 23.12 6.65
N LEU A 10 18.62 23.23 6.67
CA LEU A 10 17.74 22.46 7.54
C LEU A 10 17.08 21.31 6.77
N PHE A 11 17.16 20.09 7.31
CA PHE A 11 16.47 18.93 6.74
C PHE A 11 14.97 19.02 7.02
N THR A 12 14.18 19.12 5.96
CA THR A 12 12.72 19.13 6.00
C THR A 12 12.20 17.77 5.53
N PRO A 13 11.54 16.97 6.39
CA PRO A 13 10.97 15.70 5.98
C PRO A 13 9.79 15.94 5.02
N VAL A 14 9.74 15.19 3.91
CA VAL A 14 8.59 15.23 2.99
C VAL A 14 7.62 14.12 3.39
N LEU A 15 6.46 14.54 3.86
CA LEU A 15 5.33 13.64 4.10
C LEU A 15 4.53 13.49 2.80
N PRO A 16 3.99 12.29 2.52
CA PRO A 16 3.12 12.10 1.37
C PRO A 16 1.86 12.94 1.53
N LEU A 17 1.49 13.68 0.48
CA LEU A 17 0.30 14.54 0.45
C LEU A 17 -1.02 13.76 0.54
N SER A 18 -0.98 12.45 0.27
CA SER A 18 -2.08 11.52 0.47
C SER A 18 -1.58 10.35 1.29
N THR A 19 -2.17 10.16 2.47
CA THR A 19 -2.03 8.93 3.23
C THR A 19 -3.06 7.93 2.73
N LEU A 20 -2.68 6.66 2.58
CA LEU A 20 -3.63 5.60 2.26
C LEU A 20 -4.70 5.57 3.35
N ALA A 21 -5.91 6.04 3.03
CA ALA A 21 -6.97 6.20 4.01
C ALA A 21 -7.43 4.87 4.63
N LYS A 22 -7.29 3.76 3.90
CA LYS A 22 -7.71 2.43 4.35
C LYS A 22 -6.74 1.35 3.89
N LYS A 23 -6.16 0.64 4.86
CA LYS A 23 -5.33 -0.54 4.64
C LYS A 23 -6.15 -1.78 4.96
N VAL A 24 -6.17 -2.74 4.04
CA VAL A 24 -6.88 -4.01 4.19
C VAL A 24 -5.87 -5.15 4.16
N THR A 25 -5.98 -6.08 5.11
CA THR A 25 -5.18 -7.31 5.16
C THR A 25 -6.12 -8.48 4.86
N LEU A 26 -5.80 -9.29 3.87
CA LEU A 26 -6.53 -10.50 3.53
C LEU A 26 -5.79 -11.71 4.13
N SER A 27 -6.50 -12.49 4.93
CA SER A 27 -5.98 -13.71 5.57
C SER A 27 -6.73 -14.93 5.04
N ASN A 28 -6.13 -16.12 5.17
CA ASN A 28 -6.72 -17.39 4.72
C ASN A 28 -7.03 -17.42 3.22
N VAL A 29 -6.16 -16.81 2.40
CA VAL A 29 -6.32 -16.80 0.94
C VAL A 29 -5.74 -18.09 0.37
N PRO A 30 -6.55 -18.93 -0.32
CA PRO A 30 -6.06 -20.14 -0.97
C PRO A 30 -5.04 -19.83 -2.09
N PRO A 31 -4.08 -20.74 -2.35
CA PRO A 31 -3.04 -20.54 -3.36
C PRO A 31 -3.57 -20.50 -4.81
N LEU A 32 -4.83 -20.90 -5.04
CA LEU A 32 -5.50 -20.83 -6.33
C LEU A 32 -5.87 -19.38 -6.72
N ILE A 33 -6.02 -18.49 -5.74
CA ILE A 33 -6.48 -17.12 -5.97
C ILE A 33 -5.29 -16.24 -6.38
N LYS A 34 -5.40 -15.62 -7.56
CA LYS A 34 -4.40 -14.66 -8.07
C LYS A 34 -4.69 -13.25 -7.55
N ASP A 35 -3.62 -12.46 -7.41
CA ASP A 35 -3.71 -11.07 -6.95
C ASP A 35 -4.64 -10.23 -7.85
N GLU A 36 -4.65 -10.49 -9.16
CA GLU A 36 -5.52 -9.81 -10.13
C GLU A 36 -7.01 -9.97 -9.82
N MET A 37 -7.41 -11.18 -9.42
CA MET A 37 -8.80 -11.48 -9.08
C MET A 37 -9.20 -10.73 -7.80
N LEU A 38 -8.31 -10.70 -6.80
CA LEU A 38 -8.54 -9.95 -5.56
C LEU A 38 -8.62 -8.45 -5.82
N ILE A 39 -7.74 -7.90 -6.66
CA ILE A 39 -7.77 -6.47 -7.01
C ILE A 39 -9.07 -6.11 -7.71
N LYS A 40 -9.55 -6.97 -8.61
CA LYS A 40 -10.82 -6.79 -9.32
C LYS A 40 -12.00 -6.73 -8.35
N GLU A 41 -12.10 -7.69 -7.44
CA GLU A 41 -13.17 -7.71 -6.44
C GLU A 41 -13.07 -6.53 -5.46
N LEU A 42 -11.86 -6.20 -4.99
CA LEU A 42 -11.65 -5.05 -4.10
C LEU A 42 -11.97 -3.71 -4.76
N SER A 43 -11.82 -3.61 -6.08
CA SER A 43 -12.14 -2.39 -6.82
C SER A 43 -13.62 -2.01 -6.75
N CYS A 44 -14.51 -2.98 -6.44
CA CYS A 44 -15.93 -2.72 -6.19
C CYS A 44 -16.16 -1.88 -4.92
N PHE A 45 -15.27 -1.98 -3.93
CA PHE A 45 -15.35 -1.24 -2.66
C PHE A 45 -14.65 0.12 -2.70
N GLY A 46 -13.91 0.41 -3.76
CA GLY A 46 -13.19 1.66 -3.94
C GLY A 46 -11.93 1.50 -4.79
N LYS A 47 -11.26 2.63 -5.07
CA LYS A 47 -10.03 2.62 -5.87
C LYS A 47 -8.89 2.01 -5.08
N VAL A 48 -8.33 0.91 -5.57
CA VAL A 48 -7.07 0.35 -5.07
C VAL A 48 -5.93 1.25 -5.55
N VAL A 49 -5.25 1.92 -4.61
CA VAL A 49 -4.17 2.88 -4.90
C VAL A 49 -2.77 2.35 -4.59
N SER A 50 -2.66 1.11 -4.09
CA SER A 50 -1.40 0.48 -3.71
C SER A 50 -1.28 -0.93 -4.27
N PRO A 51 -0.06 -1.40 -4.62
CA PRO A 51 0.17 -2.79 -4.99
C PRO A 51 -0.10 -3.73 -3.80
N MET A 52 -0.52 -4.97 -4.09
CA MET A 52 -0.67 -6.01 -3.06
C MET A 52 0.69 -6.48 -2.56
N LYS A 53 0.81 -6.59 -1.23
CA LYS A 53 1.99 -7.16 -0.56
C LYS A 53 1.62 -8.53 0.00
N LYS A 54 2.28 -9.58 -0.50
CA LYS A 54 2.17 -10.94 0.06
C LYS A 54 2.94 -11.02 1.37
N ILE A 55 2.31 -11.64 2.37
CA ILE A 55 2.89 -11.89 3.68
C ILE A 55 2.98 -13.41 3.80
N ALA A 56 4.19 -13.95 3.71
CA ALA A 56 4.42 -15.35 4.02
C ALA A 56 4.28 -15.55 5.53
N LEU A 57 3.39 -16.45 5.93
CA LEU A 57 3.36 -17.01 7.28
C LEU A 57 4.32 -18.21 7.20
N GLY A 58 5.46 -18.10 7.88
CA GLY A 58 6.56 -19.07 7.80
C GLY A 58 6.18 -20.49 8.18
#